data_AF-A0A846C3M6-F1
#
_entry.id   AF-A0A846C3M6-F1
#
_cell.length_a   1.000
_cell.length_b   1.000
_cell.length_c   1.000
_cell.angle_alpha   90.00
_cell.angle_beta   90.00
_cell.angle_gamma   90.00
#
_symmetry.space_group_name_H-M   'P 1'
#
loop_
_entity.id
_entity.type
_entity.pdbx_description
1 polymer ?
#
loop_
_entity_poly.entity_id
_entity_poly.type
_entity_poly.pdbx_seq_one_letter_code
_entity_poly.pdbx_strand_id
1 'polypeptide(L)'
;MPSSSILTATDVLNLLVSGIDKTTLETELSISGWTATPAVGGSKSGSGTIWSSPNATCSVRIMTKPDGSSYARVYNGPGGGAPREQPLNALGKPGDRASTHFLLTS
;
A
#
# COMPACT_ATOMS: atom_id res chain seq x y z
N MET A 1 10.42 10.87 15.00
CA MET A 1 11.01 11.19 13.68
C MET A 1 10.17 12.30 13.06
N PRO A 2 10.72 13.21 12.24
CA PRO A 2 9.90 14.25 11.65
C PRO A 2 8.92 13.57 10.68
N SER A 3 7.63 13.82 10.92
CA SER A 3 6.50 13.38 10.11
C SER A 3 6.54 14.10 8.76
N SER A 4 7.35 13.61 7.83
CA SER A 4 7.26 14.02 6.44
C SER A 4 5.96 13.43 5.89
N SER A 5 4.97 14.29 5.60
CA SER A 5 3.67 13.86 5.10
C SER A 5 3.85 12.98 3.86
N ILE A 6 3.29 11.77 3.89
CA ILE A 6 3.23 10.87 2.75
C ILE A 6 2.20 11.44 1.78
N LEU A 7 2.63 11.88 0.60
CA LEU A 7 1.72 12.53 -0.38
C LEU A 7 1.66 11.78 -1.71
N THR A 8 2.68 10.99 -2.01
CA THR A 8 2.86 10.35 -3.32
C THR A 8 3.07 8.85 -3.20
N ALA A 9 2.88 8.14 -4.32
CA ALA A 9 3.25 6.74 -4.44
C ALA A 9 4.75 6.52 -4.17
N THR A 10 5.61 7.46 -4.57
CA THR A 10 7.06 7.39 -4.36
C THR A 10 7.42 7.40 -2.88
N ASP A 11 6.75 8.24 -2.08
CA ASP A 11 6.98 8.31 -0.63
C ASP A 11 6.67 6.95 0.02
N VAL A 12 5.54 6.35 -0.32
CA VAL A 12 5.16 5.02 0.15
C VAL A 12 6.18 3.97 -0.30
N LEU A 13 6.56 3.97 -1.58
CA LEU A 13 7.50 3.00 -2.12
C LEU A 13 8.87 3.08 -1.41
N ASN A 14 9.35 4.28 -1.08
CA ASN A 14 10.57 4.46 -0.32
C ASN A 14 10.48 3.82 1.09
N LEU A 15 9.35 4.00 1.78
CA LEU A 15 9.13 3.38 3.09
C LEU A 15 9.08 1.85 2.97
N LEU A 16 8.36 1.31 1.99
CA LEU A 16 8.28 -0.13 1.73
C LEU A 16 9.65 -0.75 1.41
N VAL A 17 10.45 -0.07 0.59
CA VAL A 17 11.81 -0.50 0.25
C VAL A 17 12.74 -0.43 1.46
N SER A 18 12.53 0.51 2.38
CA SER A 18 13.27 0.59 3.65
C SER A 18 12.88 -0.48 4.67
N GLY A 19 11.82 -1.27 4.41
CA GLY A 19 11.37 -2.34 5.29
C GLY A 19 10.50 -1.87 6.45
N ILE A 20 9.64 -0.87 6.22
CA ILE A 20 8.65 -0.44 7.22
C ILE A 20 7.71 -1.59 7.62
N ASP A 21 7.36 -1.68 8.90
CA ASP A 21 6.35 -2.62 9.39
C ASP A 21 4.92 -2.13 9.07
N LYS A 22 3.96 -3.05 9.18
CA LYS A 22 2.56 -2.75 8.85
C LYS A 22 1.97 -1.64 9.71
N THR A 23 2.14 -1.70 11.02
CA THR A 23 1.48 -0.80 11.96
C THR A 23 2.02 0.61 11.83
N THR A 24 3.33 0.76 11.66
CA THR A 24 3.95 2.05 11.39
C THR A 24 3.48 2.62 10.06
N LEU A 25 3.42 1.82 8.99
CA LEU A 25 2.92 2.29 7.69
C LEU A 25 1.46 2.80 7.77
N GLU A 26 0.56 2.03 8.40
CA GLU A 26 -0.84 2.43 8.57
C GLU A 26 -0.97 3.72 9.41
N THR A 27 -0.11 3.87 10.43
CA THR A 27 -0.07 5.08 11.28
C THR A 27 0.37 6.30 10.47
N GLU A 28 1.45 6.20 9.70
CA GLU A 28 1.97 7.31 8.89
C GLU A 28 1.00 7.70 7.78
N LEU A 29 0.31 6.74 7.15
CA LEU A 29 -0.74 7.00 6.16
C LEU A 29 -1.92 7.77 6.80
N SER A 30 -2.36 7.35 7.98
CA SER A 30 -3.42 8.01 8.74
C SER A 30 -3.05 9.45 9.13
N ILE A 31 -1.86 9.66 9.68
CA ILE A 31 -1.32 11.00 10.02
C ILE A 31 -1.22 11.88 8.78
N SER A 32 -0.88 11.29 7.64
CA SER A 32 -0.78 11.98 6.34
C SER A 32 -2.13 12.23 5.66
N GLY A 33 -3.25 11.88 6.32
CA GLY A 33 -4.61 12.15 5.84
C GLY A 33 -5.11 11.21 4.75
N TRP A 34 -4.49 10.03 4.58
CA TRP A 34 -4.97 9.03 3.64
C TRP A 34 -6.28 8.41 4.14
N THR A 35 -7.20 8.14 3.22
CA THR A 35 -8.51 7.58 3.57
C THR A 35 -8.47 6.06 3.54
N ALA A 36 -8.84 5.42 4.64
CA ALA A 36 -8.94 3.97 4.75
C ALA A 36 -10.32 3.46 4.31
N THR A 37 -10.35 2.45 3.45
CA THR A 37 -11.56 1.69 3.10
C THR A 37 -11.29 0.18 3.22
N PRO A 38 -12.29 -0.64 3.61
CA PRO A 38 -12.10 -2.08 3.71
C PRO A 38 -11.73 -2.70 2.35
N ALA A 39 -10.71 -3.55 2.35
CA ALA A 39 -10.30 -4.35 1.21
C ALA A 39 -10.66 -5.82 1.44
N VAL A 40 -11.38 -6.42 0.49
CA VAL A 40 -11.67 -7.86 0.53
C VAL A 40 -10.85 -8.56 -0.55
N GLY A 41 -10.01 -9.49 -0.12
CA GLY A 41 -9.29 -10.40 -1.00
C GLY A 41 -10.05 -11.72 -1.15
N GLY A 42 -9.60 -12.56 -2.10
CA GLY A 42 -10.04 -13.96 -2.14
C GLY A 42 -9.50 -14.75 -0.95
N SER A 43 -9.89 -16.03 -0.84
CA SER A 43 -9.53 -16.92 0.28
C SER A 43 -8.03 -17.00 0.59
N LYS A 44 -7.15 -16.79 -0.40
CA LYS A 44 -5.68 -16.78 -0.24
C LYS A 44 -5.08 -15.42 0.15
N SER A 45 -5.84 -14.34 -0.03
CA SER A 45 -5.39 -12.96 0.18
C SER A 45 -5.84 -12.38 1.52
N GLY A 46 -6.88 -12.96 2.13
CA GLY A 46 -7.45 -12.51 3.39
C GLY A 46 -8.17 -11.16 3.28
N SER A 47 -8.19 -10.43 4.38
CA SER A 47 -8.78 -9.08 4.49
C SER A 47 -7.68 -8.02 4.59
N GLY A 48 -8.07 -6.78 4.38
CA GLY A 48 -7.12 -5.68 4.42
C GLY A 48 -7.78 -4.32 4.31
N THR A 49 -6.98 -3.35 3.95
CA THR A 49 -7.36 -1.94 3.84
C THR A 49 -6.79 -1.36 2.55
N ILE A 50 -7.61 -0.60 1.83
CA ILE A 50 -7.14 0.31 0.77
C ILE A 50 -7.01 1.68 1.40
N TRP A 51 -5.81 2.22 1.36
CA TRP A 51 -5.49 3.59 1.73
C TRP A 51 -5.41 4.42 0.46
N SER A 52 -6.30 5.38 0.27
CA SER A 52 -6.31 6.26 -0.89
C SER A 52 -5.65 7.59 -0.54
N SER A 53 -4.76 8.07 -1.41
CA SER A 53 -4.05 9.34 -1.20
C SER A 53 -5.02 10.53 -1.15
N PRO A 54 -4.75 11.59 -0.36
CA PRO A 54 -5.61 12.77 -0.24
C PRO A 54 -5.92 13.47 -1.58
N ASN A 55 -4.99 13.40 -2.54
CA ASN A 55 -5.14 13.97 -3.87
C ASN A 55 -5.76 13.01 -4.90
N ALA A 56 -6.22 11.84 -4.46
CA ALA A 56 -6.82 10.78 -5.28
C ALA A 56 -5.97 10.31 -6.48
N THR A 57 -4.64 10.42 -6.41
CA THR A 57 -3.74 10.02 -7.50
C THR A 57 -3.14 8.62 -7.34
N CYS A 58 -3.14 8.08 -6.12
CA CYS A 58 -2.60 6.75 -5.85
C CYS A 58 -3.27 6.08 -4.64
N SER A 59 -2.96 4.80 -4.44
CA SER A 59 -3.43 4.05 -3.29
C SER A 59 -2.42 2.99 -2.85
N VAL A 60 -2.54 2.59 -1.60
CA VAL A 60 -1.83 1.45 -1.02
C VAL A 60 -2.85 0.44 -0.55
N ARG A 61 -2.80 -0.77 -1.09
CA ARG A 61 -3.58 -1.89 -0.60
C ARG A 61 -2.71 -2.74 0.33
N ILE A 62 -3.08 -2.77 1.62
CA ILE A 62 -2.43 -3.56 2.66
C ILE A 62 -3.34 -4.74 2.97
N MET A 63 -2.82 -5.96 2.82
CA MET A 63 -3.59 -7.20 3.02
C MET A 63 -2.89 -8.08 4.06
N THR A 64 -3.69 -8.71 4.93
CA THR A 64 -3.23 -9.72 5.89
C THR A 64 -3.77 -11.08 5.46
N LYS A 65 -2.89 -12.04 5.23
CA LYS A 65 -3.26 -13.40 4.85
C LYS A 65 -3.72 -14.20 6.07
N PRO A 66 -4.40 -15.35 5.87
CA PRO A 66 -4.79 -16.24 6.96
C PRO A 66 -3.63 -16.78 7.81
N ASP A 67 -2.41 -16.84 7.26
CA ASP A 67 -1.19 -17.25 7.97
C ASP A 67 -0.56 -16.14 8.83
N GLY A 68 -1.20 -14.96 8.89
CA GLY A 68 -0.72 -13.78 9.61
C GLY A 68 0.28 -12.91 8.82
N SER A 69 0.82 -13.40 7.71
CA SER A 69 1.73 -12.61 6.87
C SER A 69 1.00 -11.44 6.20
N SER A 70 1.65 -10.28 6.16
CA SER A 70 1.09 -9.07 5.56
C SER A 70 1.90 -8.60 4.36
N TYR A 71 1.21 -7.99 3.39
CA TYR A 71 1.86 -7.39 2.23
C TYR A 71 1.15 -6.12 1.79
N ALA A 72 1.91 -5.22 1.18
CA ALA A 72 1.42 -4.01 0.54
C ALA A 72 1.57 -4.09 -0.99
N ARG A 73 0.66 -3.42 -1.69
CA ARG A 73 0.75 -3.11 -3.11
C ARG A 73 0.40 -1.64 -3.31
N VAL A 74 1.24 -0.91 -4.03
CA VAL A 74 1.00 0.49 -4.39
C VAL A 74 0.42 0.54 -5.80
N TYR A 75 -0.56 1.41 -6.04
CA TYR A 75 -1.22 1.58 -7.33
C TYR A 75 -1.16 3.03 -7.80
N ASN A 76 -1.13 3.23 -9.12
CA ASN A 76 -1.19 4.54 -9.77
C ASN A 76 -2.60 5.15 -9.87
N GLY A 77 -3.51 4.74 -8.99
CA GLY A 77 -4.85 5.29 -8.86
C GLY A 77 -5.41 4.99 -7.47
N PRO A 78 -6.53 5.64 -7.08
CA PRO A 78 -7.02 5.65 -5.71
C PRO A 78 -7.80 4.38 -5.30
N GLY A 79 -8.17 3.53 -6.25
CA GLY A 79 -9.13 2.43 -6.07
C GLY A 79 -8.54 1.10 -5.57
N GLY A 80 -7.25 1.04 -5.26
CA GLY A 80 -6.62 -0.18 -4.73
C GLY A 80 -6.56 -1.35 -5.73
N GLY A 81 -6.41 -1.03 -7.02
CA GLY A 81 -6.44 -1.99 -8.12
C GLY A 81 -7.76 -1.99 -8.89
N ALA A 82 -8.42 -0.84 -9.00
CA ALA A 82 -9.58 -0.65 -9.85
C ALA A 82 -9.21 -0.87 -11.34
N PRO A 83 -10.20 -1.09 -12.24
CA PRO A 83 -9.93 -1.23 -13.66
C PRO A 83 -9.05 -0.09 -14.18
N ARG A 84 -7.99 -0.43 -14.93
CA ARG A 84 -6.95 0.47 -15.49
C ARG A 84 -5.87 0.92 -14.51
N GLU A 85 -6.01 0.69 -13.21
CA GLU A 85 -4.91 0.89 -12.26
C GLU A 85 -3.89 -0.23 -12.40
N GLN A 86 -2.62 0.14 -12.31
CA GLN A 86 -1.49 -0.77 -12.39
C GLN A 86 -0.74 -0.74 -11.06
N PRO A 87 -0.37 -1.92 -10.54
CA PRO A 87 0.49 -1.99 -9.37
C PRO A 87 1.91 -1.50 -9.72
N LEU A 88 2.52 -0.75 -8.82
CA LEU A 88 3.84 -0.13 -9.00
C LEU A 88 4.93 -0.95 -8.30
N ASN A 89 6.08 -1.06 -8.96
CA ASN A 89 7.29 -1.64 -8.41
C ASN A 89 8.10 -0.60 -7.63
N ALA A 90 9.25 -0.99 -7.09
CA ALA A 90 10.13 -0.12 -6.30
C ALA A 90 10.63 1.13 -7.06
N LEU A 91 10.56 1.14 -8.39
CA LEU A 91 10.93 2.27 -9.25
C LEU A 91 9.73 3.16 -9.63
N GLY A 92 8.55 2.92 -9.06
CA GLY A 92 7.32 3.65 -9.38
C GLY A 92 6.75 3.31 -10.77
N LYS A 93 7.14 2.17 -11.36
CA LYS A 93 6.68 1.73 -12.68
C LYS A 93 5.72 0.55 -12.57
N PRO A 94 4.74 0.39 -13.50
CA PRO A 94 3.97 -0.83 -13.61
C PRO A 94 4.88 -2.07 -13.64
N GLY A 95 4.49 -3.11 -12.89
CA GLY A 95 5.28 -4.32 -12.75
C GLY A 95 4.43 -5.58 -12.66
N ASP A 96 5.13 -6.72 -12.71
CA ASP A 96 4.52 -8.02 -12.47
C ASP A 96 4.22 -8.26 -10.98
N ARG A 97 3.61 -9.40 -10.66
CA ARG A 97 3.25 -9.71 -9.27
C ARG A 97 4.46 -9.71 -8.34
N ALA A 98 5.59 -10.26 -8.78
CA ALA A 98 6.77 -10.43 -7.94
C ALA A 98 7.44 -9.10 -7.58
N SER A 99 7.44 -8.14 -8.53
CA SER A 99 8.07 -6.83 -8.35
C SER A 99 7.20 -5.80 -7.62
N THR A 100 5.89 -6.05 -7.48
CA THR A 100 4.95 -5.10 -6.86
C THR A 100 4.35 -5.56 -5.54
N HIS A 101 4.76 -6.73 -5.01
CA HIS A 101 4.35 -7.21 -3.69
C HIS A 101 5.45 -6.93 -2.68
N PHE A 102 5.20 -6.00 -1.78
CA PHE A 102 6.12 -5.66 -0.69
C PHE A 102 5.67 -6.40 0.56
N LEU A 103 6.53 -7.27 1.10
CA LEU A 103 6.25 -7.93 2.37
C LEU A 103 6.41 -6.91 3.49
N LEU A 104 5.45 -6.89 4.41
CA LEU A 104 5.51 -6.05 5.60
C LEU A 104 6.02 -6.91 6.75
N THR A 105 7.00 -6.41 7.48
CA THR A 105 7.44 -7.04 8.72
C THR A 105 6.34 -6.93 9.77
N SER A 106 6.22 -7.96 10.59
CA SER A 106 5.31 -8.04 11.73
C SER A 106 5.73 -7.10 12.85
#